data_AF-A0A7Y4Z6Q6-F1
#
_entry.id   AF-A0A7Y4Z6Q6-F1
#
_cell.length_a   1.000
_cell.length_b   1.000
_cell.length_c   1.000
_cell.angle_alpha   90.00
_cell.angle_beta   90.00
_cell.angle_gamma   90.00
#
_symmetry.space_group_name_H-M   'P 1'
#
loop_
_entity.id
_entity.type
_entity.pdbx_description
1 polymer ?
#
loop_
_entity_poly.entity_id
_entity_poly.type
_entity_poly.pdbx_seq_one_letter_code
_entity_poly.pdbx_strand_id
1 'polypeptide(L)'
;MNTKLTLTIEQSIIEKAKKYANGKGRSLSSIIENYLKTITNEEVVSDIELTPIVKSLKGSFKAPRNLNYKKELSKRLSEKYL
;
A
#
# COMPACT_ATOMS: atom_id res chain seq x y z
N MET A 1 14.82 -3.18 -16.12
CA MET A 1 15.57 -2.36 -17.11
C MET A 1 15.57 -0.94 -16.60
N ASN A 2 16.73 -0.27 -16.51
CA ASN A 2 16.81 1.08 -15.94
C ASN A 2 16.89 2.11 -17.07
N THR A 3 16.03 3.12 -17.06
CA THR A 3 15.99 4.19 -18.06
C THR A 3 16.15 5.55 -17.38
N LYS A 4 16.65 6.54 -18.13
CA LYS A 4 16.83 7.91 -17.61
C LYS A 4 15.55 8.71 -17.83
N LEU A 5 15.02 9.28 -16.75
CA LEU A 5 13.92 10.25 -16.78
C LEU A 5 14.49 11.66 -16.62
N THR A 6 14.19 12.55 -17.58
CA THR A 6 14.57 13.97 -17.51
C THR A 6 13.33 14.79 -17.18
N LEU A 7 13.39 15.59 -16.12
CA LEU A 7 12.28 16.45 -15.66
C LEU A 7 12.69 17.92 -15.75
N THR A 8 11.79 18.77 -16.21
CA THR A 8 11.96 20.23 -16.19
C THR A 8 11.38 20.77 -14.88
N ILE A 9 12.22 21.32 -14.02
CA ILE A 9 11.87 21.81 -12.69
C ILE A 9 12.65 23.10 -12.45
N GLU A 10 12.11 24.02 -11.65
CA GLU A 10 12.82 25.23 -11.24
C GLU A 10 14.15 24.93 -10.54
N GLN A 11 15.20 25.68 -10.88
CA GLN A 11 16.54 25.51 -10.30
C GLN A 11 16.55 25.65 -8.78
N SER A 12 15.77 26.59 -8.25
CA SER A 12 15.64 26.85 -6.80
C SER A 12 15.14 25.61 -6.04
N ILE A 13 14.28 24.81 -6.67
CA ILE A 13 13.71 23.58 -6.11
C ILE A 13 14.75 22.46 -6.18
N ILE A 14 15.49 22.35 -7.29
CA ILE A 14 16.55 21.33 -7.46
C ILE A 14 17.61 21.46 -6.36
N GLU A 15 18.03 22.69 -6.04
CA GLU A 15 19.03 22.94 -4.99
C GLU A 15 18.52 22.53 -3.60
N LYS A 16 17.30 22.95 -3.25
CA LYS A 16 16.65 22.57 -1.98
C LYS A 16 16.51 21.05 -1.86
N ALA A 17 16.11 20.38 -2.94
CA ALA A 17 15.92 18.94 -2.96
C ALA A 17 17.25 18.18 -2.83
N LYS A 18 18.32 18.63 -3.50
CA LYS A 18 19.67 18.06 -3.32
C LYS A 18 20.18 18.22 -1.90
N LYS A 19 20.00 19.39 -1.29
CA LYS A 19 20.41 19.65 0.10
C LYS A 19 19.66 18.74 1.07
N TYR A 20 18.35 18.57 0.87
CA TYR A 20 17.53 17.66 1.66
C TYR A 20 18.02 16.20 1.53
N ALA A 21 18.24 15.74 0.29
CA ALA A 21 18.69 14.38 0.02
C ALA A 21 20.03 14.08 0.69
N ASN A 22 20.99 14.99 0.56
CA ASN A 22 22.31 14.86 1.18
C ASN A 22 22.24 14.83 2.72
N GLY A 23 21.40 15.68 3.32
CA GLY A 23 21.15 15.67 4.77
C GLY A 23 20.49 14.39 5.29
N LYS A 24 19.89 13.58 4.41
CA LYS A 24 19.31 12.28 4.72
C LYS A 24 20.17 11.10 4.26
N GLY A 25 21.37 11.35 3.72
CA GLY A 25 22.26 10.31 3.19
C GLY A 25 21.66 9.55 2.00
N ARG A 26 20.81 10.20 1.20
CA ARG A 26 20.14 9.59 0.04
C ARG A 26 20.41 10.41 -1.23
N SER A 27 20.35 9.76 -2.39
CA SER A 27 20.37 10.46 -3.67
C SER A 27 18.99 11.04 -4.00
N LEU A 28 18.97 12.15 -4.74
CA LEU A 28 17.73 12.74 -5.25
C LEU A 28 16.97 11.76 -6.15
N SER A 29 17.68 10.98 -6.97
CA SER A 29 17.09 9.95 -7.81
C SER A 29 16.38 8.87 -7.01
N SER A 30 16.97 8.41 -5.89
CA SER A 30 16.36 7.41 -5.01
C SER A 30 15.06 7.92 -4.36
N ILE A 31 15.03 9.19 -3.97
CA ILE A 31 13.83 9.81 -3.40
C ILE A 31 12.71 9.87 -4.45
N ILE A 32 13.02 10.32 -5.66
CA ILE A 32 12.04 10.43 -6.75
C ILE A 32 11.55 9.05 -7.17
N GLU A 33 12.45 8.07 -7.33
CA GLU A 33 12.08 6.70 -7.68
C GLU A 33 11.14 6.08 -6.64
N ASN A 34 11.41 6.29 -5.35
CA ASN A 34 10.55 5.79 -4.28
C ASN A 34 9.17 6.47 -4.29
N TYR A 35 9.14 7.79 -4.51
CA TYR A 35 7.89 8.52 -4.64
C TYR A 35 7.07 8.02 -5.84
N LEU A 36 7.70 7.87 -7.00
CA LEU A 36 7.07 7.30 -8.19
C LEU A 36 6.52 5.89 -7.91
N LYS A 37 7.32 5.01 -7.29
CA LYS A 37 6.86 3.68 -6.85
C LYS A 37 5.64 3.73 -5.94
N THR A 38 5.58 4.71 -5.04
CA THR A 38 4.46 4.87 -4.10
C THR A 38 3.18 5.29 -4.82
N ILE A 39 3.26 6.23 -5.78
CA ILE A 39 2.08 6.72 -6.51
C ILE A 39 1.66 5.81 -7.65
N THR A 40 2.57 4.99 -8.19
CA THR A 40 2.26 3.98 -9.20
C THR A 40 1.92 2.62 -8.57
N ASN A 41 1.84 2.54 -7.24
CA ASN A 41 1.52 1.30 -6.53
C ASN A 41 0.01 0.99 -6.45
N GLU A 42 -0.82 1.79 -7.11
CA GLU A 42 -2.22 1.48 -7.45
C GLU A 42 -2.24 1.27 -8.99
N GLU A 43 -2.56 0.14 -9.60
CA GLU A 43 -3.28 -1.07 -9.21
C GLU A 43 -2.54 -2.28 -9.82
N VAL A 44 -1.58 -2.87 -9.12
CA VAL A 44 -1.64 -4.33 -9.15
C VAL A 44 -2.75 -4.58 -8.14
N VAL A 45 -3.97 -4.81 -8.66
CA VAL A 45 -4.79 -5.86 -8.06
C VAL A 45 -3.86 -7.06 -8.07
N SER A 46 -3.00 -7.13 -7.06
CA SER A 46 -2.46 -8.39 -6.67
C SER A 46 -3.77 -9.11 -6.42
N ASP A 47 -4.06 -10.09 -7.27
CA ASP A 47 -4.50 -11.33 -6.71
C ASP A 47 -3.59 -11.52 -5.49
N ILE A 48 -4.06 -11.03 -4.34
CA ILE A 48 -3.52 -11.42 -3.06
C ILE A 48 -3.57 -12.92 -3.22
N GLU A 49 -2.42 -13.56 -3.39
CA GLU A 49 -2.37 -15.00 -3.57
C GLU A 49 -2.89 -15.56 -2.26
N LEU A 50 -4.21 -15.73 -2.21
CA LEU A 50 -4.88 -16.29 -1.07
C LEU A 50 -4.32 -17.69 -0.99
N THR A 51 -3.79 -18.03 0.19
CA THR A 51 -3.39 -19.41 0.44
C THR A 51 -4.54 -20.34 0.05
N PRO A 52 -4.27 -21.57 -0.42
CA PRO A 52 -5.31 -22.45 -0.97
C PRO A 52 -6.54 -22.58 -0.05
N ILE A 53 -6.31 -22.60 1.26
CA ILE A 53 -7.36 -22.64 2.28
C ILE A 53 -8.20 -21.36 2.27
N VAL A 54 -7.57 -20.18 2.33
CA VAL A 54 -8.29 -18.90 2.30
C VAL A 54 -9.06 -18.72 0.98
N LYS A 55 -8.49 -19.17 -0.14
CA LYS A 55 -9.17 -19.18 -1.45
C LYS A 55 -10.41 -20.06 -1.45
N SER A 56 -10.35 -21.25 -0.84
CA SER A 56 -11.50 -22.16 -0.71
C SER A 56 -12.61 -21.62 0.20
N LEU A 57 -12.25 -20.81 1.20
CA LEU A 57 -13.21 -20.19 2.13
C LEU A 57 -13.83 -18.90 1.56
N LYS A 58 -13.20 -18.25 0.59
CA LYS A 58 -13.75 -17.05 -0.07
C LYS A 58 -15.06 -17.40 -0.76
N GLY A 59 -16.16 -16.78 -0.32
CA GLY A 59 -17.49 -16.98 -0.88
C GLY A 59 -18.27 -18.17 -0.32
N SER A 60 -17.68 -18.96 0.60
CA SER A 60 -18.41 -20.03 1.30
C SER A 60 -19.49 -19.48 2.24
N PHE A 61 -19.29 -18.27 2.76
CA PHE A 61 -20.25 -17.55 3.58
C PHE A 61 -20.95 -16.45 2.81
N LYS A 62 -22.29 -16.50 2.78
CA LYS A 62 -23.14 -15.43 2.25
C LYS A 62 -23.67 -14.60 3.41
N ALA A 63 -23.07 -13.44 3.64
CA ALA A 63 -23.54 -12.53 4.67
C ALA A 63 -24.94 -11.97 4.32
N PRO A 64 -25.89 -11.92 5.28
CA PRO A 64 -27.12 -11.18 5.08
C PRO A 64 -26.83 -9.69 4.89
N ARG A 65 -27.64 -9.02 4.05
CA ARG A 65 -27.43 -7.62 3.65
C ARG A 65 -27.30 -6.63 4.83
N ASN A 66 -27.90 -6.97 5.97
CA ASN A 66 -27.93 -6.12 7.17
C ASN A 66 -26.99 -6.63 8.29
N LEU A 67 -25.99 -7.46 7.97
CA LEU A 67 -25.06 -7.98 8.97
C LEU A 67 -24.13 -6.88 9.49
N ASN A 68 -24.28 -6.51 10.77
CA ASN A 68 -23.29 -5.67 11.44
C ASN A 68 -22.12 -6.55 11.90
N TYR A 69 -21.08 -6.63 11.06
CA TYR A 69 -19.88 -7.44 11.29
C TYR A 69 -19.27 -7.22 12.68
N LYS A 70 -19.14 -5.95 13.11
CA LYS A 70 -18.50 -5.63 14.39
C LYS A 70 -19.29 -6.17 15.57
N LYS A 71 -20.63 -6.06 15.52
CA LYS A 71 -21.51 -6.54 16.59
C LYS A 71 -21.46 -8.07 16.72
N GLU A 72 -21.54 -8.78 15.60
CA GLU A 72 -21.47 -10.25 15.57
C GLU A 72 -20.10 -10.77 16.03
N LEU A 73 -19.02 -10.11 15.61
CA LEU A 73 -17.66 -10.47 16.04
C LEU A 73 -17.51 -10.32 17.55
N SER A 74 -17.91 -9.18 18.12
CA SER A 74 -17.85 -8.97 19.57
C SER A 74 -18.66 -10.01 20.34
N LYS A 75 -19.88 -10.31 19.87
CA LYS A 75 -20.73 -11.33 20.49
C LYS A 75 -20.06 -12.71 20.51
N ARG A 76 -19.52 -13.16 19.37
CA ARG A 76 -18.83 -14.46 19.25
C ARG A 76 -17.56 -14.54 20.10
N LEU A 77 -16.81 -13.45 20.20
CA LEU A 77 -15.63 -13.40 21.06
C LEU A 77 -16.01 -13.47 22.54
N SER A 78 -17.06 -12.76 22.95
CA SER A 78 -17.61 -12.89 24.31
C SER A 78 -18.04 -14.32 24.60
N GLU A 79 -18.85 -14.96 23.74
CA GLU A 79 -19.28 -16.36 23.93
C GLU A 79 -18.13 -17.37 24.01
N LYS A 80 -16.99 -17.08 23.37
CA LYS A 80 -15.84 -17.99 23.33
C LYS A 80 -14.94 -17.86 24.58
N TYR A 81 -14.80 -16.66 25.11
CA TYR A 81 -13.80 -16.34 26.13
C TYR A 81 -14.39 -15.88 27.48
N LEU A 82 -15.70 -15.63 27.54
CA LEU A 82 -16.46 -15.26 28.74
C LEU A 82 -17.46 -16.37 29.06
#